data_AF-X1M1L4-F1
#
_entry.id   AF-X1M1L4-F1
#
_cell.length_a   1.000
_cell.length_b   1.000
_cell.length_c   1.000
_cell.angle_alpha   90.00
_cell.angle_beta   90.00
_cell.angle_gamma   90.00
#
_symmetry.space_group_name_H-M   'P 1'
#
loop_
_entity.id
_entity.type
_entity.pdbx_description
1 polymer ?
#
loop_
_entity_poly.entity_id
_entity_poly.type
_entity_poly.pdbx_seq_one_letter_code
_entity_poly.pdbx_strand_id
1 'polypeptide(L)'
;TAHGKITGKLGVCMSIAGPGATNLITGLMDAATDRSPVLALVGQIPEVYLGSEAFQEISQIALFRPFAEYAETVARANQAMKLTMMAAKYALKKPGLSVLS
;
A
#
# COMPACT_ATOMS: atom_id res chain seq x y z
N THR A 1 3.80 5.79 10.25
CA THR A 1 3.02 4.98 11.22
C THR A 1 2.59 5.77 12.44
N ALA A 2 3.43 6.66 12.98
CA ALA A 2 3.13 7.49 14.15
C ALA A 2 1.73 8.14 14.16
N HIS A 3 1.26 8.70 13.04
CA HIS A 3 -0.08 9.29 12.96
C HIS A 3 -1.18 8.30 13.39
N GLY A 4 -1.17 7.08 12.85
CA GLY A 4 -2.16 6.05 13.20
C GLY A 4 -2.04 5.59 14.64
N LYS A 5 -0.80 5.39 15.13
CA LYS A 5 -0.53 5.01 16.53
C LYS A 5 -1.02 6.05 17.53
N ILE A 6 -0.80 7.33 17.27
CA ILE A 6 -1.09 8.42 18.21
C ILE A 6 -2.56 8.83 18.16
N THR A 7 -3.15 8.89 16.96
CA THR A 7 -4.49 9.46 16.79
C THR A 7 -5.60 8.43 16.71
N GLY A 8 -5.28 7.16 16.44
CA GLY A 8 -6.25 6.13 16.07
C GLY A 8 -6.94 6.37 14.71
N LYS A 9 -6.60 7.45 13.99
CA LYS A 9 -7.13 7.76 12.66
C LYS A 9 -6.27 7.12 11.58
N LEU A 10 -6.83 6.97 10.39
CA LEU A 10 -6.12 6.39 9.25
C LEU A 10 -4.90 7.24 8.89
N GLY A 11 -3.70 6.68 9.05
CA GLY A 11 -2.49 7.24 8.46
C GLY A 11 -2.46 6.94 6.96
N VAL A 12 -2.07 7.92 6.14
CA VAL A 12 -1.91 7.73 4.70
C VAL A 12 -0.49 8.12 4.29
N CYS A 13 0.14 7.31 3.45
CA CYS A 13 1.39 7.66 2.79
C CYS A 13 1.35 7.28 1.31
N MET A 14 2.23 7.88 0.53
CA MET A 14 2.34 7.60 -0.90
C MET A 14 3.82 7.50 -1.30
N SER A 15 4.12 6.61 -2.24
CA SER A 15 5.43 6.53 -2.90
C SER A 15 5.28 6.27 -4.40
N ILE A 16 6.38 6.47 -5.12
CA ILE A 16 6.53 5.99 -6.50
C ILE A 16 6.75 4.47 -6.53
N ALA A 17 6.82 3.91 -7.75
CA ALA A 17 7.21 2.53 -8.02
C ALA A 17 8.67 2.24 -7.58
N GLY A 18 9.04 0.95 -7.64
CA GLY A 18 10.38 0.46 -7.32
C GLY A 18 10.96 1.01 -6.00
N PRO A 19 12.02 1.84 -6.05
CA PRO A 19 12.76 2.26 -4.87
C PRO A 19 11.93 3.04 -3.84
N GLY A 20 10.93 3.80 -4.30
CA GLY A 20 10.03 4.52 -3.39
C GLY A 20 9.25 3.56 -2.50
N ALA A 21 8.69 2.52 -3.12
CA ALA A 21 7.95 1.46 -2.43
C ALA A 21 8.85 0.67 -1.47
N THR A 22 10.04 0.28 -1.90
CA THR A 22 10.96 -0.50 -1.06
C THR A 22 11.42 0.28 0.16
N ASN A 23 11.61 1.60 0.03
CA ASN A 23 11.97 2.46 1.16
C ASN A 23 10.86 2.57 2.21
N LEU A 24 9.60 2.30 1.86
CA LEU A 24 8.50 2.29 2.81
C LEU A 24 8.43 0.99 3.65
N ILE A 25 9.06 -0.11 3.22
CA ILE A 25 8.87 -1.45 3.82
C ILE A 25 9.03 -1.44 5.33
N THR A 26 10.13 -0.86 5.86
CA THR A 26 10.40 -0.87 7.30
C THR A 26 9.29 -0.19 8.09
N GLY A 27 8.81 0.97 7.61
CA GLY A 27 7.71 1.68 8.23
C GLY A 27 6.38 0.96 8.07
N LEU A 28 6.10 0.36 6.92
CA LEU A 28 4.82 -0.33 6.69
C LEU A 28 4.75 -1.67 7.44
N MET A 29 5.88 -2.35 7.62
CA MET A 29 5.99 -3.53 8.48
C MET A 29 5.81 -3.15 9.96
N ASP A 30 6.37 -2.02 10.41
CA ASP A 30 6.08 -1.46 11.73
C ASP A 30 4.56 -1.21 11.92
N ALA A 31 3.87 -0.65 10.92
CA ALA A 31 2.43 -0.47 11.00
C ALA A 31 1.66 -1.80 11.12
N ALA A 32 2.08 -2.81 10.37
CA ALA A 32 1.45 -4.14 10.41
C ALA A 32 1.63 -4.81 11.77
N THR A 33 2.86 -4.81 12.30
CA THR A 33 3.21 -5.42 13.58
C THR A 33 2.50 -4.72 14.75
N ASP A 34 2.54 -3.39 14.78
CA ASP A 34 1.97 -2.60 15.87
C ASP A 34 0.47 -2.32 15.70
N ARG A 35 -0.17 -2.93 14.70
CA ARG A 35 -1.60 -2.74 14.42
C ARG A 35 -1.96 -1.26 14.24
N SER A 36 -1.08 -0.47 13.62
CA SER A 36 -1.35 0.92 13.31
C SER A 36 -2.19 1.00 12.01
N PRO A 37 -3.33 1.71 11.99
CA PRO A 37 -4.14 1.85 10.77
C PRO A 37 -3.41 2.70 9.73
N VAL A 38 -2.94 2.07 8.65
CA VAL A 38 -2.20 2.75 7.57
C VAL A 38 -2.70 2.31 6.19
N LEU A 39 -2.94 3.27 5.30
CA LEU A 39 -3.11 3.08 3.87
C LEU A 39 -1.87 3.59 3.14
N ALA A 40 -1.18 2.71 2.42
CA ALA A 40 -0.09 3.07 1.51
C ALA A 40 -0.59 3.07 0.05
N LEU A 41 -0.36 4.18 -0.65
CA LEU A 41 -0.56 4.29 -2.09
C LEU A 41 0.80 4.19 -2.78
N VAL A 42 0.99 3.18 -3.59
CA VAL A 42 2.29 2.90 -4.20
C VAL A 42 2.16 2.99 -5.71
N GLY A 43 2.99 3.79 -6.36
CA GLY A 43 3.00 3.88 -7.81
C GLY A 43 3.37 2.55 -8.47
N GLN A 44 2.93 2.38 -9.71
CA GLN A 44 3.35 1.31 -10.59
C GLN A 44 3.79 1.89 -11.93
N ILE A 45 4.63 1.15 -12.66
CA ILE A 45 4.96 1.47 -14.05
C ILE A 45 3.72 1.34 -14.95
N PRO A 46 3.70 1.96 -16.14
CA PRO A 46 2.62 1.76 -17.10
C PRO A 46 2.40 0.27 -17.42
N GLU A 47 1.13 -0.15 -17.51
CA GLU A 47 0.73 -1.55 -17.73
C GLU A 47 1.40 -2.20 -18.93
N VAL A 48 1.68 -1.41 -19.98
CA VAL A 48 2.35 -1.88 -21.21
C VAL A 48 3.79 -2.36 -21.00
N TYR A 49 4.41 -2.04 -19.86
CA TYR A 49 5.78 -2.44 -19.51
C TYR A 49 5.84 -3.53 -18.44
N LEU A 50 4.71 -4.00 -17.92
CA LEU A 50 4.71 -5.07 -16.93
C LEU A 50 5.21 -6.38 -17.55
N GLY A 51 6.11 -7.06 -16.84
CA GLY A 51 6.81 -8.28 -17.24
C GLY A 51 8.04 -8.05 -18.12
N SER A 52 8.46 -6.80 -18.34
CA SER A 52 9.55 -6.48 -19.28
C SER A 52 10.90 -6.20 -18.62
N GLU A 53 10.99 -6.33 -17.30
CA GLU A 53 12.15 -5.93 -16.49
C GLU A 53 12.47 -4.44 -16.66
N ALA A 54 11.41 -3.63 -16.78
CA ALA A 54 11.53 -2.20 -16.98
C ALA A 54 12.16 -1.51 -15.75
N PHE A 55 12.69 -0.31 -15.97
CA PHE A 55 13.23 0.50 -14.88
C PHE A 55 12.19 0.72 -13.78
N GLN A 56 12.56 0.37 -12.53
CA GLN A 56 11.70 0.41 -11.33
C GLN A 56 10.54 -0.58 -11.31
N GLU A 57 10.52 -1.55 -12.22
CA GLU A 57 9.55 -2.63 -12.17
C GLU A 57 9.84 -3.57 -10.99
N ILE A 58 8.86 -3.68 -10.08
CA ILE A 58 8.79 -4.74 -9.09
C ILE A 58 7.33 -5.14 -8.89
N SER A 59 7.12 -6.33 -8.34
CA SER A 59 5.79 -6.74 -7.89
C SER A 59 5.44 -6.06 -6.56
N GLN A 60 4.83 -4.88 -6.65
CA GLN A 60 4.44 -4.06 -5.48
C GLN A 60 3.55 -4.85 -4.52
N ILE A 61 2.51 -5.50 -5.04
CA ILE A 61 1.58 -6.26 -4.19
C ILE A 61 2.29 -7.45 -3.55
N ALA A 62 3.11 -8.21 -4.28
CA ALA A 62 3.84 -9.33 -3.69
C ALA A 62 4.80 -8.88 -2.58
N LEU A 63 5.40 -7.69 -2.71
CA LEU A 63 6.30 -7.12 -1.71
C LEU A 63 5.62 -6.91 -0.35
N PHE A 64 4.39 -6.39 -0.34
CA PHE A 64 3.69 -6.03 0.90
C PHE A 64 2.70 -7.10 1.41
N ARG A 65 2.23 -8.00 0.54
CA ARG A 65 1.18 -8.98 0.87
C ARG A 65 1.45 -9.86 2.10
N PRO A 66 2.69 -10.25 2.44
CA PRO A 66 2.95 -11.04 3.64
C PRO A 66 2.56 -10.36 4.96
N PHE A 67 2.44 -9.03 4.99
CA PHE A 67 2.14 -8.25 6.20
C PHE A 67 1.02 -7.22 6.02
N ALA A 68 0.42 -7.13 4.84
CA ALA A 68 -0.74 -6.28 4.60
C ALA A 68 -2.05 -7.02 4.88
N GLU A 69 -2.99 -6.34 5.55
CA GLU A 69 -4.37 -6.80 5.77
C GLU A 69 -5.20 -6.70 4.48
N TYR A 70 -4.81 -5.83 3.56
CA TYR A 70 -5.39 -5.67 2.24
C TYR A 70 -4.31 -5.19 1.28
N ALA A 71 -4.16 -5.84 0.11
CA ALA A 71 -3.16 -5.45 -0.88
C ALA A 71 -3.69 -5.74 -2.28
N GLU A 72 -4.02 -4.70 -3.05
CA GLU A 72 -4.64 -4.83 -4.37
C GLU A 72 -4.11 -3.79 -5.36
N THR A 73 -4.14 -4.11 -6.65
CA THR A 73 -3.78 -3.18 -7.72
C THR A 73 -5.03 -2.49 -8.28
N VAL A 74 -4.98 -1.18 -8.47
CA VAL A 74 -5.98 -0.37 -9.17
C VAL A 74 -5.70 -0.44 -10.67
N ALA A 75 -6.15 -1.52 -11.31
CA ALA A 75 -5.91 -1.74 -12.74
C ALA A 75 -6.62 -0.72 -13.64
N ARG A 76 -7.77 -0.19 -13.21
CA ARG A 76 -8.59 0.74 -14.01
C ARG A 76 -9.05 1.93 -13.17
N ALA A 77 -9.08 3.11 -13.77
CA ALA A 77 -9.43 4.36 -13.06
C ALA A 77 -10.82 4.32 -12.38
N ASN A 78 -11.80 3.66 -12.99
CA ASN A 78 -13.15 3.50 -12.43
C ASN A 78 -13.19 2.64 -11.14
N GLN A 79 -12.13 1.90 -10.83
CA GLN A 79 -12.01 1.11 -9.60
C GLN A 79 -11.43 1.92 -8.43
N ALA A 80 -10.76 3.06 -8.70
CA ALA A 80 -9.96 3.79 -7.72
C ALA A 80 -10.75 4.13 -6.46
N MET A 81 -11.94 4.70 -6.61
CA MET A 81 -12.81 5.06 -5.47
C MET A 81 -13.21 3.84 -4.65
N LYS A 82 -13.64 2.76 -5.31
CA LYS A 82 -14.09 1.54 -4.64
C LYS A 82 -12.96 0.88 -3.86
N LEU A 83 -11.80 0.71 -4.49
CA LEU A 83 -10.64 0.04 -3.88
C LEU A 83 -10.04 0.88 -2.74
N THR A 84 -10.00 2.22 -2.89
CA THR A 84 -9.58 3.11 -1.80
C THR A 84 -10.48 3.00 -0.59
N MET A 85 -11.81 3.00 -0.79
CA MET A 85 -12.78 2.83 0.29
C MET A 85 -12.65 1.46 0.97
N MET A 86 -12.41 0.40 0.20
CA MET A 86 -12.16 -0.93 0.76
C MET A 86 -10.87 -0.94 1.58
N ALA A 87 -9.75 -0.49 1.02
CA ALA A 87 -8.46 -0.47 1.70
C ALA A 87 -8.52 0.35 3.01
N ALA A 88 -9.15 1.52 3.00
CA ALA A 88 -9.37 2.32 4.20
C ALA A 88 -10.21 1.57 5.25
N LYS A 89 -11.29 0.88 4.81
CA LYS A 89 -12.14 0.07 5.69
C LYS A 89 -11.37 -1.10 6.32
N TYR A 90 -10.53 -1.79 5.56
CA TYR A 90 -9.69 -2.88 6.09
C TYR A 90 -8.69 -2.36 7.12
N ALA A 91 -7.94 -1.31 6.77
CA ALA A 91 -6.97 -0.67 7.66
C ALA A 91 -7.60 -0.15 8.97
N LEU A 92 -8.88 0.24 8.98
CA LEU A 92 -9.55 0.71 10.19
C LEU A 92 -10.24 -0.41 10.99
N LYS A 93 -10.88 -1.38 10.30
CA LYS A 93 -11.62 -2.47 10.98
C LYS A 93 -10.69 -3.51 11.59
N LYS A 94 -9.57 -3.80 10.92
CA LYS A 94 -8.48 -4.65 11.41
C LYS A 94 -7.21 -3.82 11.36
N PRO A 95 -6.95 -2.98 12.39
CA PRO A 95 -5.83 -2.05 12.39
C PRO A 95 -4.53 -2.69 11.97
N GLY A 96 -3.89 -2.08 10.97
CA GLY A 96 -2.72 -2.61 10.29
C GLY A 96 -2.55 -1.95 8.91
N LEU A 97 -1.70 -2.55 8.09
CA LEU A 97 -1.36 -2.05 6.77
C LEU A 97 -2.41 -2.44 5.72
N SER A 98 -2.85 -1.49 4.91
CA SER A 98 -3.46 -1.74 3.61
C SER A 98 -2.65 -1.05 2.51
N VAL A 99 -2.50 -1.69 1.36
CA VAL A 99 -1.71 -1.19 0.23
C VAL A 99 -2.55 -1.18 -1.03
N LEU A 100 -2.45 -0.10 -1.80
CA LEU A 100 -2.93 -0.03 -3.17
C LEU A 100 -1.76 0.28 -4.09
N SER A 101 -1.67 -0.47 -5.19
CA SER A 101 -0.73 -0.21 -6.29
C SER A 101 -1.43 0.28 -7.54
#